data_AF-A0A8J9SBH7-F1
#
_entry.id   AF-A0A8J9SBH7-F1
#
_cell.length_a   1.000
_cell.length_b   1.000
_cell.length_c   1.000
_cell.angle_alpha   90.00
_cell.angle_beta   90.00
_cell.angle_gamma   90.00
#
_symmetry.space_group_name_H-M   'P 1'
#
loop_
_entity.id
_entity.type
_entity.pdbx_description
1 polymer ?
#
loop_
_entity_poly.entity_id
_entity_poly.type
_entity_poly.pdbx_seq_one_letter_code
_entity_poly.pdbx_strand_id
1 'polypeptide(L)'
;MRENVSVLSKELKKLLCFLWRHDCVGTSIIVKTRQEISDLLECSVSSTQIIQGGLIGKLLVDVLLENPASTSQYPLGCVYAAARCFLISKGKLVLRSADTSASQVATIMHLFRLAFCSVVGAMSHPLGYMEGAKVLVKTVMERPTMNTFGPMIRQLREIQMQKPKIVDRHFSRNGEIVVQGLIFKPEVWKTLIPRVVGAARLVLSQIFDGKDWEVFLTTTLPLINVRISCGSDDSVHFQVQQASGDVFSESLKLSPQINEIDQDHLSSIVEFCLHGLGLGSMRHSETLGLQDFQVLWGDGALYFYAKSTKKWKAQSKLSTELTQHKLP
;
A
#
# COMPACT_ATOMS: atom_id res chain seq x y z
N MET A 1 14.21 26.05 -3.60
CA MET A 1 13.32 27.04 -4.27
C MET A 1 13.05 26.71 -5.75
N ARG A 2 14.05 26.37 -6.56
CA ARG A 2 13.88 26.05 -8.01
C ARG A 2 12.97 24.84 -8.30
N GLU A 3 13.03 23.78 -7.49
CA GLU A 3 12.16 22.59 -7.68
C GLU A 3 10.68 22.91 -7.48
N ASN A 4 10.33 23.69 -6.45
CA ASN A 4 8.92 24.08 -6.18
C ASN A 4 8.33 24.92 -7.30
N VAL A 5 9.13 25.81 -7.92
CA VAL A 5 8.70 26.62 -9.08
C VAL A 5 8.42 25.72 -10.29
N SER A 6 9.25 24.68 -10.49
CA SER A 6 9.04 23.73 -11.59
C SER A 6 7.76 22.90 -11.44
N VAL A 7 7.40 22.53 -10.21
CA VAL A 7 6.17 21.78 -9.90
C VAL A 7 4.94 22.65 -10.12
N LEU A 8 4.95 23.87 -9.61
CA LEU A 8 3.85 24.82 -9.76
C LEU A 8 3.64 25.24 -11.22
N SER A 9 4.72 25.46 -11.97
CA SER A 9 4.64 25.79 -13.40
C SER A 9 4.03 24.65 -14.22
N LYS A 10 4.43 23.40 -13.96
CA LYS A 10 3.81 22.21 -14.60
C LYS A 10 2.33 22.09 -14.22
N GLU A 11 1.98 22.40 -12.99
CA GLU A 11 0.60 22.35 -12.52
C GLU A 11 -0.27 23.45 -13.13
N LEU A 12 0.26 24.67 -13.22
CA LEU A 12 -0.38 25.80 -13.90
C LEU A 12 -0.71 25.45 -15.35
N LYS A 13 0.24 24.89 -16.10
CA LYS A 13 0.03 24.49 -17.49
C LYS A 13 -1.15 23.51 -17.61
N LYS A 14 -1.24 22.53 -16.72
CA LYS A 14 -2.32 21.53 -16.72
C LYS A 14 -3.67 22.15 -16.36
N LEU A 15 -3.71 23.07 -15.40
CA LEU A 15 -4.92 23.80 -15.04
C LEU A 15 -5.41 24.66 -16.20
N LEU A 16 -4.53 25.41 -16.86
CA LEU A 16 -4.89 26.21 -18.03
C LEU A 16 -5.42 25.34 -19.18
N CYS A 17 -4.79 24.19 -19.45
CA CYS A 17 -5.31 23.24 -20.44
C CYS A 17 -6.67 22.67 -20.05
N PHE A 18 -6.90 22.39 -18.76
CA PHE A 18 -8.19 21.91 -18.27
C PHE A 18 -9.28 22.96 -18.45
N LEU A 19 -9.01 24.19 -18.01
CA LEU A 19 -9.90 25.34 -18.15
C LEU A 19 -10.26 25.54 -19.62
N TRP A 20 -9.27 25.61 -20.51
CA TRP A 20 -9.48 25.78 -21.95
C TRP A 20 -10.41 24.72 -22.56
N ARG A 21 -10.29 23.45 -22.14
CA ARG A 21 -11.16 22.36 -22.62
C ARG A 21 -12.58 22.46 -22.08
N HIS A 22 -12.76 23.00 -20.88
CA HIS A 22 -14.05 23.16 -20.23
C HIS A 22 -14.83 24.36 -20.79
N ASP A 23 -14.14 25.41 -21.24
CA ASP A 23 -14.71 26.57 -21.95
C ASP A 23 -15.49 26.16 -23.21
N CYS A 24 -14.97 25.17 -23.96
CA CYS A 24 -15.61 24.62 -25.15
C CYS A 24 -16.98 23.98 -24.87
N VAL A 25 -17.35 23.76 -23.60
CA VAL A 25 -18.60 23.13 -23.17
C VAL A 25 -19.59 24.17 -22.59
N GLY A 26 -19.25 25.47 -22.59
CA GLY A 26 -20.20 26.56 -22.30
C GLY A 26 -20.03 27.27 -20.95
N THR A 27 -18.89 27.15 -20.26
CA THR A 27 -18.60 27.94 -19.04
C THR A 27 -18.01 29.30 -19.38
N SER A 28 -18.76 30.38 -19.21
CA SER A 28 -18.39 31.76 -19.60
C SER A 28 -17.22 32.41 -18.85
N ILE A 29 -16.56 31.69 -17.93
CA ILE A 29 -15.48 32.22 -17.09
C ILE A 29 -14.24 32.58 -17.93
N ILE A 30 -13.95 31.79 -18.97
CA ILE A 30 -12.75 31.97 -19.79
C ILE A 30 -13.02 32.91 -20.97
N VAL A 31 -14.27 33.06 -21.41
CA VAL A 31 -14.67 33.97 -22.50
C VAL A 31 -14.20 35.41 -22.21
N LYS A 32 -14.38 35.89 -20.98
CA LYS A 32 -13.96 37.24 -20.57
C LYS A 32 -12.45 37.41 -20.66
N THR A 33 -11.68 36.51 -20.04
CA THR A 33 -10.21 36.56 -20.09
C THR A 33 -9.69 36.35 -21.50
N ARG A 34 -10.34 35.52 -22.32
CA ARG A 34 -9.98 35.29 -23.72
C ARG A 34 -10.19 36.54 -24.55
N GLN A 35 -11.29 37.25 -24.37
CA GLN A 35 -11.52 38.54 -25.02
C GLN A 35 -10.46 39.56 -24.60
N GLU A 36 -10.20 39.70 -23.30
CA GLU A 36 -9.16 40.60 -22.78
C GLU A 36 -7.76 40.26 -23.32
N ILE A 37 -7.42 38.98 -23.46
CA ILE A 37 -6.15 38.54 -24.07
C ILE A 37 -6.13 38.84 -25.57
N SER A 38 -7.22 38.58 -26.30
CA SER A 38 -7.34 38.89 -27.73
C SER A 38 -7.18 40.39 -27.98
N ASP A 39 -7.88 41.22 -27.22
CA ASP A 39 -7.81 42.70 -27.33
C ASP A 39 -6.38 43.21 -27.08
N LEU A 40 -5.67 42.62 -26.10
CA LEU A 40 -4.27 42.96 -25.80
C LEU A 40 -3.29 42.48 -26.88
N LEU A 41 -3.55 41.33 -27.51
CA LEU A 41 -2.73 40.81 -28.61
C LEU A 41 -2.91 41.62 -29.90
N GLU A 42 -4.13 42.09 -30.18
CA GLU A 42 -4.44 42.97 -31.32
C GLU A 42 -3.75 44.34 -31.19
N CYS A 43 -3.53 44.80 -29.95
CA CYS A 43 -2.85 46.07 -29.68
C CYS A 43 -1.31 46.02 -29.76
N SER A 44 -0.70 44.93 -30.24
CA SER A 44 0.77 44.75 -30.36
C SER A 44 1.55 44.97 -29.05
N VAL A 45 0.94 44.56 -27.94
CA VAL A 45 1.44 44.79 -26.59
C VAL A 45 2.62 43.86 -26.25
N SER A 46 3.72 44.42 -25.72
CA SER A 46 4.89 43.61 -25.29
C SER A 46 4.52 42.58 -24.22
N SER A 47 5.17 41.41 -24.23
CA SER A 47 4.97 40.32 -23.26
C SER A 47 5.01 40.80 -21.80
N THR A 48 5.75 41.87 -21.53
CA THR A 48 5.91 42.52 -20.23
C THR A 48 4.61 43.15 -19.71
N GLN A 49 3.80 43.75 -20.58
CA GLN A 49 2.53 44.37 -20.21
C GLN A 49 1.43 43.32 -19.93
N ILE A 50 1.45 42.19 -20.64
CA ILE A 50 0.60 41.03 -20.32
C ILE A 50 0.94 40.48 -18.92
N ILE A 51 2.23 40.42 -18.59
CA ILE A 51 2.71 40.00 -17.26
C ILE A 51 2.31 41.02 -16.19
N GLN A 52 2.49 42.32 -16.45
CA GLN A 52 2.09 43.41 -15.54
C GLN A 52 0.57 43.49 -15.33
N GLY A 53 -0.22 43.13 -16.34
CA GLY A 53 -1.68 43.09 -16.25
C GLY A 53 -2.23 41.97 -15.37
N GLY A 54 -1.38 41.00 -14.96
CA GLY A 54 -1.72 39.94 -14.03
C GLY A 54 -2.84 39.02 -14.52
N LEU A 55 -3.03 38.89 -15.84
CA LEU A 55 -4.20 38.23 -16.45
C LEU A 55 -4.37 36.78 -15.99
N ILE A 56 -3.27 36.03 -15.89
CA ILE A 56 -3.30 34.64 -15.37
C ILE A 56 -3.73 34.62 -13.91
N GLY A 57 -3.26 35.58 -13.10
CA GLY A 57 -3.69 35.74 -11.72
C GLY A 57 -5.18 36.04 -11.62
N LYS A 58 -5.69 36.97 -12.44
CA LYS A 58 -7.10 37.35 -12.51
C LYS A 58 -8.00 36.19 -12.91
N LEU A 59 -7.64 35.46 -13.98
CA LEU A 59 -8.37 34.25 -14.40
C LEU A 59 -8.49 33.22 -13.27
N LEU A 60 -7.40 32.95 -12.57
CA LEU A 60 -7.40 31.98 -11.49
C LEU A 60 -8.18 32.49 -10.27
N VAL A 61 -8.21 33.81 -10.02
CA VAL A 61 -9.09 34.42 -9.02
C VAL A 61 -10.56 34.32 -9.44
N ASP A 62 -10.91 34.51 -10.71
CA ASP A 62 -12.27 34.32 -11.19
C ASP A 62 -12.76 32.87 -10.98
N VAL A 63 -11.88 31.89 -11.19
CA VAL A 63 -12.15 30.47 -10.86
C VAL A 63 -12.34 30.25 -9.34
N LEU A 64 -11.62 30.98 -8.49
CA LEU A 64 -11.83 30.92 -7.04
C LEU A 64 -13.15 31.56 -6.61
N LEU A 65 -13.54 32.63 -7.30
CA LEU A 65 -14.75 33.40 -7.03
C LEU A 65 -16.01 32.76 -7.62
N GLU A 66 -15.86 31.69 -8.39
CA GLU A 66 -16.98 30.93 -8.93
C GLU A 66 -17.97 30.54 -7.82
N ASN A 67 -19.24 30.87 -8.07
CA ASN A 67 -20.34 30.53 -7.19
C ASN A 67 -21.31 29.62 -7.97
N PRO A 68 -21.40 28.33 -7.62
CA PRO A 68 -22.27 27.40 -8.33
C PRO A 68 -23.74 27.81 -8.15
N ALA A 69 -24.54 27.72 -9.22
CA ALA A 69 -25.94 28.13 -9.21
C ALA A 69 -26.85 27.13 -8.46
N SER A 70 -26.35 25.93 -8.17
CA SER A 70 -27.08 24.87 -7.48
C SER A 70 -26.14 24.00 -6.65
N THR A 71 -26.69 23.27 -5.68
CA THR A 71 -25.97 22.29 -4.87
C THR A 71 -25.45 21.08 -5.65
N SER A 72 -25.99 20.83 -6.84
CA SER A 72 -25.54 19.79 -7.78
C SER A 72 -24.35 20.21 -8.65
N GLN A 73 -23.98 21.50 -8.64
CA GLN A 73 -22.84 22.01 -9.40
C GLN A 73 -21.65 22.22 -8.47
N TYR A 74 -20.47 21.76 -8.92
CA TYR A 74 -19.22 21.94 -8.20
C TYR A 74 -18.38 23.03 -8.89
N PRO A 75 -17.73 23.93 -8.13
CA PRO A 75 -16.81 24.91 -8.71
C PRO A 75 -15.72 24.21 -9.54
N LEU A 76 -15.34 24.80 -10.68
CA LEU A 76 -14.35 24.25 -11.61
C LEU A 76 -13.00 23.99 -10.92
N GLY A 77 -12.61 24.83 -9.96
CA GLY A 77 -11.41 24.61 -9.15
C GLY A 77 -11.45 23.29 -8.37
N CYS A 78 -12.62 22.93 -7.82
CA CYS A 78 -12.84 21.66 -7.13
C CYS A 78 -12.91 20.48 -8.10
N VAL A 79 -13.58 20.65 -9.24
CA VAL A 79 -13.65 19.63 -10.30
C VAL A 79 -12.25 19.28 -10.80
N TYR A 80 -11.42 20.29 -11.05
CA TYR A 80 -10.04 20.09 -11.45
C TYR A 80 -9.24 19.33 -10.39
N ALA A 81 -9.34 19.76 -9.13
CA ALA A 81 -8.64 19.09 -8.03
C ALA A 81 -9.04 17.62 -7.89
N ALA A 82 -10.33 17.32 -8.01
CA ALA A 82 -10.85 15.94 -8.00
C ALA A 82 -10.33 15.13 -9.21
N ALA A 83 -10.35 15.69 -10.42
CA ALA A 83 -9.84 15.02 -11.62
C ALA A 83 -8.35 14.66 -11.47
N ARG A 84 -7.58 15.50 -10.80
CA ARG A 84 -6.15 15.28 -10.54
C ARG A 84 -5.85 14.20 -9.52
N CYS A 85 -6.83 13.73 -8.77
CA CYS A 85 -6.72 12.53 -7.94
C CYS A 85 -6.73 11.24 -8.76
N PHE A 86 -7.03 11.29 -10.06
CA PHE A 86 -7.00 10.14 -10.95
C PHE A 86 -5.77 10.17 -11.89
N LEU A 87 -5.45 9.00 -12.43
CA LEU A 87 -4.47 8.82 -13.51
C LEU A 87 -4.92 7.71 -14.45
N ILE A 88 -4.44 7.75 -15.69
CA ILE A 88 -4.63 6.65 -16.63
C ILE A 88 -3.43 5.70 -16.50
N SER A 89 -3.69 4.46 -16.10
CA SER A 89 -2.69 3.39 -16.05
C SER A 89 -3.18 2.22 -16.89
N LYS A 90 -2.37 1.80 -17.86
CA LYS A 90 -2.70 0.70 -18.79
C LYS A 90 -4.09 0.86 -19.44
N GLY A 91 -4.41 2.08 -19.88
CA GLY A 91 -5.68 2.40 -20.53
C GLY A 91 -6.90 2.49 -19.59
N LYS A 92 -6.72 2.32 -18.28
CA LYS A 92 -7.81 2.40 -17.28
C LYS A 92 -7.63 3.60 -16.37
N LEU A 93 -8.75 4.23 -16.00
CA LEU A 93 -8.76 5.29 -15.00
C LEU A 93 -8.57 4.66 -13.61
N VAL A 94 -7.55 5.11 -12.89
CA VAL A 94 -7.17 4.60 -11.57
C VAL A 94 -7.02 5.77 -10.60
N LEU A 95 -7.48 5.59 -9.37
CA LEU A 95 -7.27 6.56 -8.30
C LEU A 95 -5.81 6.53 -7.81
N ARG A 96 -5.20 7.71 -7.64
CA ARG A 96 -3.89 7.86 -7.01
C ARG A 96 -3.93 7.44 -5.55
N SER A 97 -2.76 7.18 -4.97
CA SER A 97 -2.67 7.01 -3.52
C SER A 97 -3.17 8.27 -2.81
N ALA A 98 -3.77 8.09 -1.63
CA ALA A 98 -4.37 9.19 -0.87
C ALA A 98 -3.32 10.26 -0.51
N ASP A 99 -2.10 9.86 -0.20
CA ASP A 99 -0.96 10.77 0.03
C ASP A 99 -0.60 11.62 -1.21
N THR A 100 -0.48 10.99 -2.39
CA THR A 100 -0.20 11.71 -3.63
C THR A 100 -1.35 12.63 -4.00
N SER A 101 -2.60 12.20 -3.82
CA SER A 101 -3.78 13.03 -4.03
C SER A 101 -3.80 14.23 -3.08
N ALA A 102 -3.51 14.04 -1.78
CA ALA A 102 -3.48 15.14 -0.81
C ALA A 102 -2.42 16.18 -1.18
N SER A 103 -1.23 15.72 -1.57
CA SER A 103 -0.14 16.60 -2.02
C SER A 103 -0.51 17.37 -3.30
N GLN A 104 -1.20 16.71 -4.23
CA GLN A 104 -1.66 17.32 -5.47
C GLN A 104 -2.72 18.41 -5.23
N VAL A 105 -3.71 18.15 -4.37
CA VAL A 105 -4.74 19.14 -4.00
C VAL A 105 -4.10 20.31 -3.24
N ALA A 106 -3.15 20.04 -2.35
CA ALA A 106 -2.40 21.10 -1.67
C ALA A 106 -1.61 21.99 -2.65
N THR A 107 -0.99 21.38 -3.67
CA THR A 107 -0.28 22.11 -4.74
C THR A 107 -1.23 23.03 -5.51
N ILE A 108 -2.44 22.56 -5.82
CA ILE A 108 -3.47 23.35 -6.50
C ILE A 108 -3.94 24.50 -5.61
N MET A 109 -4.18 24.25 -4.33
CA MET A 109 -4.52 25.29 -3.36
C MET A 109 -3.41 26.36 -3.26
N HIS A 110 -2.14 25.96 -3.28
CA HIS A 110 -1.02 26.90 -3.30
C HIS A 110 -0.94 27.72 -4.59
N LEU A 111 -1.24 27.11 -5.74
CA LEU A 111 -1.32 27.82 -7.02
C LEU A 111 -2.37 28.94 -6.96
N PHE A 112 -3.56 28.62 -6.44
CA PHE A 112 -4.63 29.59 -6.25
C PHE A 112 -4.27 30.70 -5.27
N ARG A 113 -3.58 30.38 -4.17
CA ARG A 113 -3.05 31.39 -3.24
C ARG A 113 -2.04 32.32 -3.92
N LEU A 114 -1.14 31.77 -4.74
CA LEU A 114 -0.18 32.59 -5.50
C LEU A 114 -0.88 33.51 -6.50
N ALA A 115 -1.90 33.02 -7.19
CA ALA A 115 -2.70 33.82 -8.11
C ALA A 115 -3.39 34.98 -7.38
N PHE A 116 -4.05 34.68 -6.26
CA PHE A 116 -4.65 35.69 -5.39
C PHE A 116 -3.61 36.73 -4.92
N CYS A 117 -2.44 36.30 -4.43
CA CYS A 117 -1.37 37.21 -4.02
C CYS A 117 -0.86 38.09 -5.17
N SER A 118 -0.78 37.55 -6.40
CA SER A 118 -0.38 38.33 -7.57
C SER A 118 -1.39 39.42 -7.93
N VAL A 119 -2.69 39.13 -7.80
CA VAL A 119 -3.76 40.12 -8.05
C VAL A 119 -3.77 41.19 -6.98
N VAL A 120 -3.61 40.80 -5.70
CA VAL A 120 -3.45 41.76 -4.61
C VAL A 120 -2.27 42.69 -4.87
N GLY A 121 -1.09 42.15 -5.19
CA GLY A 121 0.11 42.93 -5.47
C GLY A 121 -0.01 43.91 -6.64
N ALA A 122 -0.95 43.68 -7.56
CA ALA A 122 -1.23 44.54 -8.71
C ALA A 122 -2.48 45.42 -8.54
N MET A 123 -3.17 45.35 -7.39
CA MET A 123 -4.43 46.06 -7.16
C MET A 123 -4.20 47.53 -6.80
N SER A 124 -4.89 48.42 -7.50
CA SER A 124 -5.16 49.79 -7.05
C SER A 124 -6.58 49.89 -6.51
N HIS A 125 -6.74 50.32 -5.27
CA HIS A 125 -8.04 50.47 -4.62
C HIS A 125 -8.22 51.92 -4.14
N PRO A 126 -9.42 52.55 -4.30
CA PRO A 126 -9.63 53.96 -3.94
C PRO A 126 -9.32 54.29 -2.48
N LEU A 127 -9.52 53.32 -1.58
CA LEU A 127 -9.23 53.44 -0.15
C LEU A 127 -7.82 52.95 0.24
N GLY A 128 -6.95 52.68 -0.74
CA GLY A 128 -5.61 52.13 -0.56
C GLY A 128 -5.54 50.60 -0.63
N TYR A 129 -4.33 50.11 -0.97
CA TYR A 129 -4.02 48.70 -1.22
C TYR A 129 -4.49 47.74 -0.11
N MET A 130 -4.29 48.10 1.15
CA MET A 130 -4.60 47.23 2.29
C MET A 130 -6.10 46.94 2.42
N GLU A 131 -6.96 47.94 2.17
CA GLU A 131 -8.41 47.75 2.25
C GLU A 131 -8.94 46.93 1.08
N GLY A 132 -8.43 47.17 -0.14
CA GLY A 132 -8.76 46.34 -1.30
C GLY A 132 -8.35 44.87 -1.11
N ALA A 133 -7.16 44.65 -0.53
CA ALA A 133 -6.68 43.31 -0.20
C ALA A 133 -7.59 42.61 0.82
N LYS A 134 -8.00 43.29 1.89
CA LYS A 134 -8.91 42.73 2.91
C LYS A 134 -10.26 42.31 2.32
N VAL A 135 -10.85 43.16 1.47
CA VAL A 135 -12.12 42.86 0.80
C VAL A 135 -11.97 41.59 -0.05
N LEU A 136 -10.94 41.51 -0.88
CA LEU A 136 -10.72 40.36 -1.75
C LEU A 136 -10.45 39.06 -0.95
N VAL A 137 -9.64 39.12 0.11
CA VAL A 137 -9.42 37.97 1.01
C VAL A 137 -10.76 37.47 1.55
N LYS A 138 -11.56 38.38 2.11
CA LYS A 138 -12.84 38.03 2.71
C LYS A 138 -13.75 37.37 1.67
N THR A 139 -13.87 37.97 0.49
CA THR A 139 -14.70 37.42 -0.59
C THR A 139 -14.21 36.04 -1.01
N VAL A 140 -12.91 35.81 -1.17
CA VAL A 140 -12.37 34.48 -1.57
C VAL A 140 -12.58 33.43 -0.47
N MET A 141 -12.41 33.80 0.81
CA MET A 141 -12.60 32.90 1.94
C MET A 141 -14.06 32.50 2.15
N GLU A 142 -15.02 33.31 1.70
CA GLU A 142 -16.45 32.98 1.72
C GLU A 142 -16.85 32.00 0.60
N ARG A 143 -15.97 31.72 -0.38
CA ARG A 143 -16.31 30.89 -1.55
C ARG A 143 -16.14 29.39 -1.29
N PRO A 144 -17.00 28.55 -1.90
CA PRO A 144 -16.94 27.09 -1.73
C PRO A 144 -15.60 26.47 -2.12
N THR A 145 -14.92 27.02 -3.13
CA THR A 145 -13.67 26.47 -3.67
C THR A 145 -12.56 26.37 -2.61
N MET A 146 -12.29 27.46 -1.88
CA MET A 146 -11.26 27.48 -0.84
C MET A 146 -11.69 26.68 0.41
N ASN A 147 -12.97 26.73 0.74
CA ASN A 147 -13.54 26.01 1.88
C ASN A 147 -13.60 24.49 1.66
N THR A 148 -13.49 24.02 0.41
CA THR A 148 -13.46 22.59 0.07
C THR A 148 -12.05 22.00 0.11
N PHE A 149 -11.02 22.73 -0.30
CA PHE A 149 -9.66 22.17 -0.40
C PHE A 149 -9.08 21.74 0.95
N GLY A 150 -9.28 22.54 2.01
CA GLY A 150 -8.79 22.20 3.35
C GLY A 150 -9.33 20.85 3.85
N PRO A 151 -10.67 20.68 3.93
CA PRO A 151 -11.30 19.41 4.28
C PRO A 151 -10.88 18.26 3.35
N MET A 152 -10.79 18.46 2.04
CA MET A 152 -10.37 17.42 1.09
C MET A 152 -8.95 16.92 1.39
N ILE A 153 -8.00 17.83 1.63
CA ILE A 153 -6.61 17.48 1.98
C ILE A 153 -6.58 16.71 3.31
N ARG A 154 -7.34 17.16 4.31
CA ARG A 154 -7.43 16.52 5.62
C ARG A 154 -7.96 15.09 5.49
N GLN A 155 -9.10 14.90 4.82
CA GLN A 155 -9.70 13.57 4.62
C GLN A 155 -8.75 12.61 3.88
N LEU A 156 -8.06 13.09 2.84
CA LEU A 156 -7.09 12.26 2.12
C LEU A 156 -5.90 11.84 3.01
N ARG A 157 -5.43 12.72 3.91
CA ARG A 157 -4.39 12.39 4.89
C ARG A 157 -4.88 11.40 5.94
N GLU A 158 -6.11 11.55 6.44
CA GLU A 158 -6.74 10.62 7.37
C GLU A 158 -6.89 9.22 6.73
N ILE A 159 -7.37 9.14 5.49
CA ILE A 159 -7.44 7.88 4.72
C ILE A 159 -6.05 7.25 4.58
N GLN A 160 -5.00 8.06 4.38
CA GLN A 160 -3.63 7.54 4.31
C GLN A 160 -3.15 7.00 5.66
N MET A 161 -3.46 7.68 6.77
CA MET A 161 -3.08 7.24 8.12
C MET A 161 -3.79 5.96 8.55
N GLN A 162 -5.02 5.74 8.08
CA GLN A 162 -5.79 4.51 8.32
C GLN A 162 -5.27 3.30 7.53
N LYS A 163 -4.39 3.49 6.54
CA LYS A 163 -3.82 2.35 5.80
C LYS A 163 -2.84 1.59 6.70
N PRO A 164 -2.87 0.24 6.66
CA PRO A 164 -1.84 -0.56 7.32
C PRO A 164 -0.47 -0.13 6.80
N LYS A 165 0.44 0.28 7.70
CA LYS A 165 1.82 0.56 7.32
C LYS A 165 2.40 -0.75 6.78
N ILE A 166 2.87 -0.72 5.53
CA ILE A 166 3.61 -1.84 4.97
C ILE A 166 4.86 -2.00 5.83
N VAL A 167 4.96 -3.12 6.52
CA VAL A 167 6.13 -3.46 7.33
C VAL A 167 7.32 -3.57 6.38
N ASP A 168 8.28 -2.66 6.49
CA ASP A 168 9.53 -2.75 5.74
C ASP A 168 10.31 -3.95 6.27
N ARG A 169 10.47 -4.96 5.41
CA ARG A 169 11.16 -6.22 5.67
C ARG A 169 12.15 -6.41 4.55
N HIS A 170 13.44 -6.42 4.85
CA HIS A 170 14.47 -6.69 3.85
C HIS A 170 15.67 -7.37 4.48
N PHE A 171 16.46 -8.06 3.65
CA PHE A 171 17.78 -8.53 4.02
C PHE A 171 18.81 -7.43 3.75
N SER A 172 19.68 -7.16 4.73
CA SER A 172 20.83 -6.27 4.52
C SER A 172 21.89 -6.96 3.66
N ARG A 173 22.86 -6.20 3.14
CA ARG A 173 24.00 -6.77 2.38
C ARG A 173 24.83 -7.75 3.21
N ASN A 174 24.76 -7.66 4.55
CA ASN A 174 25.46 -8.52 5.47
C ASN A 174 24.62 -9.74 5.90
N GLY A 175 23.43 -9.93 5.31
CA GLY A 175 22.53 -11.05 5.60
C GLY A 175 21.69 -10.88 6.87
N GLU A 176 21.62 -9.67 7.43
CA GLU A 176 20.76 -9.37 8.58
C GLU A 176 19.31 -9.24 8.11
N ILE A 177 18.36 -9.66 8.94
CA ILE A 177 16.95 -9.42 8.70
C ILE A 177 16.59 -8.09 9.37
N VAL A 178 16.11 -7.12 8.58
CA VAL A 178 15.68 -5.81 9.09
C VAL A 178 14.16 -5.74 9.07
N VAL A 179 13.55 -5.49 10.24
CA VAL A 179 12.10 -5.35 10.40
C VAL A 179 11.83 -4.10 11.23
N GLN A 180 11.22 -3.06 10.64
CA GLN A 180 10.87 -1.81 11.34
C GLN A 180 12.05 -1.16 12.11
N GLY A 181 13.28 -1.31 11.62
CA GLY A 181 14.48 -0.79 12.29
C GLY A 181 15.06 -1.71 13.36
N LEU A 182 14.42 -2.84 13.67
CA LEU A 182 15.03 -3.94 14.40
C LEU A 182 15.93 -4.73 13.46
N ILE A 183 17.14 -5.04 13.91
CA ILE A 183 18.16 -5.77 13.15
C ILE A 183 18.37 -7.13 13.81
N PHE A 184 18.04 -8.21 13.10
CA PHE A 184 18.32 -9.57 13.53
C PHE A 184 19.58 -10.05 12.82
N LYS A 185 20.66 -10.21 13.59
CA LYS A 185 21.96 -10.64 13.05
C LYS A 185 21.94 -12.10 12.60
N PRO A 186 22.73 -12.46 11.56
CA PRO A 186 22.92 -13.85 11.15
C PRO A 186 23.24 -14.79 12.30
N GLU A 187 24.09 -14.38 13.25
CA GLU A 187 24.45 -15.24 14.39
C GLU A 187 23.23 -15.60 15.26
N VAL A 188 22.20 -14.76 15.28
CA VAL A 188 20.99 -14.98 16.08
C VAL A 188 20.01 -15.84 15.30
N TRP A 189 19.59 -15.40 14.10
CA TRP A 189 18.53 -16.10 13.38
C TRP A 189 18.98 -17.44 12.79
N LYS A 190 20.26 -17.61 12.44
CA LYS A 190 20.78 -18.91 11.98
C LYS A 190 20.79 -19.97 13.08
N THR A 191 20.83 -19.58 14.35
CA THR A 191 20.75 -20.53 15.48
C THR A 191 19.33 -20.94 15.81
N LEU A 192 18.33 -20.23 15.27
CA LEU A 192 16.93 -20.46 15.60
C LEU A 192 16.46 -21.82 15.07
N ILE A 193 16.78 -22.16 13.81
CA ILE A 193 16.43 -23.47 13.21
C ILE A 193 17.06 -24.63 14.00
N PRO A 194 18.39 -24.67 14.27
CA PRO A 194 18.98 -25.71 15.10
C PRO A 194 18.36 -25.82 16.50
N ARG A 195 17.98 -24.69 17.13
CA ARG A 195 17.35 -24.69 18.45
C ARG A 195 15.95 -25.28 18.42
N VAL A 196 15.16 -24.95 17.40
CA VAL A 196 13.81 -25.50 17.22
C VAL A 196 13.87 -26.97 16.87
N VAL A 197 14.80 -27.40 16.01
CA VAL A 197 15.06 -28.82 15.74
C VAL A 197 15.47 -29.56 17.03
N GLY A 198 16.31 -28.94 17.86
CA GLY A 198 16.68 -29.49 19.16
C GLY A 198 15.49 -29.65 20.11
N ALA A 199 14.62 -28.64 20.18
CA ALA A 199 13.39 -28.71 20.97
C ALA A 199 12.43 -29.79 20.46
N ALA A 200 12.23 -29.87 19.13
CA ALA A 200 11.43 -30.91 18.49
C ALA A 200 11.98 -32.30 18.81
N ARG A 201 13.30 -32.47 18.76
CA ARG A 201 13.95 -33.75 19.09
C ARG A 201 13.72 -34.16 20.54
N LEU A 202 13.80 -33.21 21.49
CA LEU A 202 13.52 -33.50 22.90
C LEU A 202 12.09 -33.97 23.10
N VAL A 203 11.10 -33.27 22.53
CA VAL A 203 9.68 -33.63 22.68
C VAL A 203 9.37 -34.96 21.98
N LEU A 204 9.85 -35.15 20.74
CA LEU A 204 9.61 -36.39 19.99
C LEU A 204 10.27 -37.61 20.65
N SER A 205 11.40 -37.43 21.35
CA SER A 205 12.02 -38.51 22.13
C SER A 205 11.21 -38.94 23.36
N GLN A 206 10.28 -38.11 23.82
CA GLN A 206 9.34 -38.45 24.91
C GLN A 206 8.09 -39.15 24.36
N ILE A 207 7.68 -38.81 23.12
CA ILE A 207 6.49 -39.33 22.46
C ILE A 207 6.75 -40.69 21.79
N PHE A 208 7.92 -40.89 21.20
CA PHE A 208 8.23 -42.08 20.41
C PHE A 208 9.37 -42.91 21.03
N ASP A 209 9.16 -44.22 21.08
CA ASP A 209 10.19 -45.18 21.44
C ASP A 209 11.14 -45.41 20.27
N GLY A 210 12.43 -45.58 20.58
CA GLY A 210 13.49 -45.78 19.59
C GLY A 210 13.96 -44.49 18.95
N LYS A 211 14.60 -44.59 17.77
CA LYS A 211 15.20 -43.46 17.05
C LYS A 211 14.74 -43.33 15.60
N ASP A 212 13.84 -44.19 15.16
CA ASP A 212 13.40 -44.24 13.75
C ASP A 212 12.67 -42.95 13.35
N TRP A 213 12.12 -42.19 14.30
CA TRP A 213 11.51 -40.87 14.09
C TRP A 213 12.54 -39.75 13.88
N GLU A 214 13.81 -39.91 14.24
CA GLU A 214 14.83 -38.86 14.01
C GLU A 214 15.02 -38.57 12.52
N VAL A 215 14.61 -39.52 11.67
CA VAL A 215 14.50 -39.42 10.20
C VAL A 215 13.80 -38.14 9.75
N PHE A 216 12.79 -37.68 10.49
CA PHE A 216 11.95 -36.52 10.16
C PHE A 216 12.60 -35.17 10.52
N LEU A 217 13.63 -35.19 11.36
CA LEU A 217 14.29 -33.98 11.88
C LEU A 217 15.69 -33.78 11.29
N THR A 218 16.03 -34.48 10.20
CA THR A 218 17.34 -34.37 9.58
C THR A 218 17.54 -33.00 8.91
N THR A 219 18.69 -32.39 9.17
CA THR A 219 19.13 -31.12 8.54
C THR A 219 20.21 -31.35 7.48
N THR A 220 20.64 -32.59 7.27
CA THR A 220 21.86 -32.92 6.52
C THR A 220 21.63 -33.80 5.29
N LEU A 221 20.58 -34.63 5.27
CA LEU A 221 20.27 -35.51 4.16
C LEU A 221 18.87 -35.22 3.61
N PRO A 222 18.69 -35.20 2.28
CA PRO A 222 17.39 -34.91 1.73
C PRO A 222 16.41 -36.07 1.94
N LEU A 223 15.17 -35.75 2.33
CA LEU A 223 14.06 -36.69 2.27
C LEU A 223 13.67 -36.86 0.80
N ILE A 224 13.85 -38.07 0.28
CA ILE A 224 13.70 -38.33 -1.16
C ILE A 224 12.22 -38.38 -1.54
N ASN A 225 11.39 -39.02 -0.71
CA ASN A 225 9.94 -39.04 -0.85
C ASN A 225 9.28 -39.32 0.51
N VAL A 226 8.16 -38.65 0.78
CA VAL A 226 7.26 -39.00 1.89
C VAL A 226 5.90 -39.31 1.27
N ARG A 227 5.39 -40.51 1.57
CA ARG A 227 4.02 -40.91 1.22
C ARG A 227 3.23 -41.01 2.51
N ILE A 228 2.05 -40.41 2.54
CA ILE A 228 1.09 -40.52 3.63
C ILE A 228 -0.21 -41.04 3.02
N SER A 229 -0.77 -42.10 3.59
CA SER A 229 -2.03 -42.71 3.18
C SER A 229 -2.87 -43.06 4.39
N CYS A 230 -4.16 -42.75 4.35
CA CYS A 230 -5.13 -43.25 5.31
C CYS A 230 -5.52 -44.69 4.93
N GLY A 231 -5.38 -45.61 5.89
CA GLY A 231 -6.00 -46.92 5.82
C GLY A 231 -7.52 -46.83 5.97
N SER A 232 -8.20 -47.94 5.72
CA SER A 232 -9.67 -48.06 5.90
C SER A 232 -10.13 -47.86 7.34
N ASP A 233 -9.20 -47.96 8.30
CA ASP A 233 -9.48 -48.03 9.73
C ASP A 233 -9.09 -46.73 10.45
N ASP A 234 -9.07 -45.60 9.73
CA ASP A 234 -8.53 -44.30 10.18
C ASP A 234 -7.04 -44.34 10.62
N SER A 235 -6.34 -45.43 10.30
CA SER A 235 -4.90 -45.56 10.53
C SER A 235 -4.11 -44.70 9.54
N VAL A 236 -3.15 -43.91 10.05
CA VAL A 236 -2.23 -43.15 9.19
C VAL A 236 -1.02 -44.01 8.89
N HIS A 237 -0.85 -44.39 7.63
CA HIS A 237 0.35 -45.07 7.14
C HIS A 237 1.26 -44.07 6.47
N PHE A 238 2.55 -44.13 6.75
CA PHE A 238 3.54 -43.34 6.04
C PHE A 238 4.75 -44.18 5.64
N GLN A 239 5.39 -43.76 4.55
CA GLN A 239 6.67 -44.28 4.09
C GLN A 239 7.59 -43.10 3.79
N VAL A 240 8.78 -43.11 4.41
CA VAL A 240 9.83 -42.14 4.17
C VAL A 240 10.99 -42.82 3.47
N GLN A 241 11.29 -42.39 2.25
CA GLN A 241 12.46 -42.84 1.51
C GLN A 241 13.67 -41.98 1.84
N GLN A 242 14.76 -42.62 2.27
CA GLN A 242 16.06 -41.99 2.43
C GLN A 242 17.14 -42.71 1.62
N ALA A 243 18.26 -42.03 1.42
CA ALA A 243 19.45 -42.64 0.83
C ALA A 243 20.00 -43.84 1.64
N SER A 244 19.72 -43.88 2.94
CA SER A 244 20.15 -44.93 3.88
C SER A 244 19.14 -46.08 4.06
N GLY A 245 17.93 -45.98 3.49
CA GLY A 245 16.87 -46.98 3.65
C GLY A 245 15.49 -46.36 3.92
N ASP A 246 14.45 -47.18 3.83
CA ASP A 246 13.06 -46.75 3.98
C ASP A 246 12.58 -46.91 5.42
N VAL A 247 11.86 -45.91 5.94
CA VAL A 247 11.20 -45.94 7.25
C VAL A 247 9.68 -46.00 7.04
N PHE A 248 9.02 -46.92 7.75
CA PHE A 248 7.58 -47.19 7.62
C PHE A 248 6.84 -46.80 8.90
N SER A 249 5.54 -46.53 8.82
CA SER A 249 4.72 -46.21 10.00
C SER A 249 4.78 -47.26 11.10
N GLU A 250 4.91 -48.53 10.73
CA GLU A 250 4.97 -49.66 11.65
C GLU A 250 6.25 -49.69 12.51
N SER A 251 7.31 -48.99 12.09
CA SER A 251 8.54 -48.90 12.87
C SER A 251 8.45 -47.84 13.97
N LEU A 252 7.47 -46.93 13.94
CA LEU A 252 7.24 -46.00 15.03
C LEU A 252 6.36 -46.62 16.10
N LYS A 253 6.90 -46.67 17.32
CA LYS A 253 6.15 -47.06 18.51
C LYS A 253 5.95 -45.84 19.37
N LEU A 254 4.70 -45.59 19.75
CA LEU A 254 4.38 -44.56 20.72
C LEU A 254 4.86 -45.03 22.10
N SER A 255 5.46 -44.09 22.83
CA SER A 255 5.80 -44.29 24.23
C SER A 255 4.53 -44.55 25.04
N PRO A 256 4.52 -45.51 25.97
CA PRO A 256 3.38 -45.78 26.82
C PRO A 256 3.07 -44.65 27.83
N GLN A 257 3.93 -43.61 27.91
CA GLN A 257 3.85 -42.53 28.89
C GLN A 257 3.51 -41.15 28.28
N ILE A 258 2.93 -41.12 27.08
CA ILE A 258 2.53 -39.86 26.45
C ILE A 258 1.56 -39.11 27.35
N ASN A 259 1.87 -37.86 27.64
CA ASN A 259 1.00 -36.95 28.37
C ASN A 259 0.48 -35.84 27.44
N GLU A 260 -0.58 -35.14 27.88
CA GLU A 260 -1.17 -34.04 27.10
C GLU A 260 -0.20 -32.86 26.90
N ILE A 261 0.75 -32.67 27.82
CA ILE A 261 1.76 -31.60 27.76
C ILE A 261 2.73 -31.82 26.58
N ASP A 262 3.09 -33.07 26.28
CA ASP A 262 3.97 -33.40 25.16
C ASP A 262 3.30 -33.08 23.81
N GLN A 263 1.97 -33.28 23.73
CA GLN A 263 1.18 -32.90 22.56
C GLN A 263 1.09 -31.37 22.41
N ASP A 264 0.85 -30.65 23.50
CA ASP A 264 0.82 -29.18 23.50
C ASP A 264 2.18 -28.59 23.10
N HIS A 265 3.28 -29.17 23.57
CA HIS A 265 4.63 -28.77 23.18
C HIS A 265 4.90 -29.03 21.70
N LEU A 266 4.47 -30.18 21.18
CA LEU A 266 4.62 -30.50 19.75
C LEU A 266 3.81 -29.51 18.89
N SER A 267 2.57 -29.24 19.27
CA SER A 267 1.71 -28.24 18.62
C SER A 267 2.36 -26.85 18.62
N SER A 268 2.88 -26.41 19.78
CA SER A 268 3.56 -25.13 19.93
C SER A 268 4.81 -25.01 19.05
N ILE A 269 5.58 -26.09 18.90
CA ILE A 269 6.76 -26.14 18.02
C ILE A 269 6.33 -26.02 16.56
N VAL A 270 5.29 -26.74 16.14
CA VAL A 270 4.75 -26.67 14.78
C VAL A 270 4.21 -25.27 14.49
N GLU A 271 3.45 -24.67 15.41
CA GLU A 271 2.98 -23.30 15.32
C GLU A 271 4.14 -22.30 15.22
N PHE A 272 5.20 -22.46 16.03
CA PHE A 272 6.38 -21.62 15.97
C PHE A 272 7.12 -21.76 14.63
N CYS A 273 7.21 -22.96 14.06
CA CYS A 273 7.76 -23.15 12.72
C CYS A 273 6.92 -22.42 11.67
N LEU A 274 5.59 -22.58 11.70
CA LEU A 274 4.67 -22.01 10.72
C LEU A 274 4.55 -20.48 10.83
N HIS A 275 4.56 -19.92 12.05
CA HIS A 275 4.28 -18.51 12.33
C HIS A 275 5.49 -17.69 12.79
N GLY A 276 6.44 -18.30 13.49
CA GLY A 276 7.62 -17.64 14.05
C GLY A 276 8.81 -17.64 13.10
N LEU A 277 9.15 -18.80 12.54
CA LEU A 277 10.22 -18.96 11.53
C LEU A 277 9.73 -18.68 10.11
N GLY A 278 8.47 -18.99 9.84
CA GLY A 278 7.83 -18.72 8.58
C GLY A 278 7.67 -17.23 8.35
N LEU A 279 8.37 -16.70 7.34
CA LEU A 279 8.23 -15.34 6.80
C LEU A 279 6.79 -15.08 6.31
N GLY A 280 5.82 -14.95 7.24
CA GLY A 280 4.44 -14.51 7.06
C GLY A 280 3.81 -14.78 5.71
N SER A 281 4.00 -15.97 5.12
CA SER A 281 3.51 -16.21 3.76
C SER A 281 1.99 -16.41 3.74
N MET A 282 1.38 -16.64 4.92
CA MET A 282 -0.04 -16.92 5.10
C MET A 282 -0.63 -16.29 6.37
N ARG A 283 -1.95 -16.06 6.36
CA ARG A 283 -2.69 -15.53 7.51
C ARG A 283 -2.96 -16.66 8.51
N HIS A 284 -3.02 -16.34 9.79
CA HIS A 284 -3.36 -17.29 10.85
C HIS A 284 -4.69 -18.03 10.61
N SER A 285 -5.69 -17.36 10.03
CA SER A 285 -6.96 -18.00 9.65
C SER A 285 -6.83 -19.07 8.57
N GLU A 286 -5.78 -19.01 7.75
CA GLU A 286 -5.52 -19.98 6.68
C GLU A 286 -4.73 -21.19 7.18
N THR A 287 -3.96 -21.02 8.26
CA THR A 287 -3.24 -22.12 8.91
C THR A 287 -4.11 -22.91 9.88
N LEU A 288 -5.13 -22.30 10.50
CA LEU A 288 -6.15 -23.02 11.29
C LEU A 288 -6.92 -24.09 10.50
N GLY A 289 -6.89 -24.02 9.16
CA GLY A 289 -7.50 -25.01 8.27
C GLY A 289 -6.52 -25.99 7.64
N LEU A 290 -5.24 -25.97 8.02
CA LEU A 290 -4.26 -26.97 7.58
C LEU A 290 -4.60 -28.32 8.20
N GLN A 291 -4.63 -29.36 7.38
CA GLN A 291 -4.73 -30.74 7.85
C GLN A 291 -3.32 -31.31 8.04
N ASP A 292 -3.14 -32.22 8.99
CA ASP A 292 -1.82 -32.72 9.43
C ASP A 292 -0.96 -33.27 8.29
N PHE A 293 -1.57 -33.90 7.28
CA PHE A 293 -0.87 -34.44 6.10
C PHE A 293 -0.35 -33.37 5.12
N GLN A 294 -0.67 -32.10 5.36
CA GLN A 294 -0.27 -30.98 4.50
C GLN A 294 1.04 -30.34 4.95
N VAL A 295 1.65 -30.82 6.04
CA VAL A 295 2.93 -30.32 6.57
C VAL A 295 3.98 -31.43 6.46
N LEU A 296 5.16 -31.09 5.96
CA LEU A 296 6.27 -32.01 5.73
C LEU A 296 7.57 -31.36 6.17
N TRP A 297 8.23 -31.94 7.17
CA TRP A 297 9.57 -31.54 7.57
C TRP A 297 10.60 -32.34 6.78
N GLY A 298 11.56 -31.69 6.11
CA GLY A 298 12.63 -32.36 5.38
C GLY A 298 13.73 -31.41 4.92
N ASP A 299 14.96 -31.90 4.73
CA ASP A 299 16.09 -31.14 4.17
C ASP A 299 16.46 -29.90 4.98
N GLY A 300 16.29 -29.96 6.31
CA GLY A 300 16.47 -28.80 7.18
C GLY A 300 15.46 -27.67 6.97
N ALA A 301 14.35 -27.92 6.27
CA ALA A 301 13.29 -26.97 5.97
C ALA A 301 11.91 -27.55 6.31
N LEU A 302 10.93 -26.68 6.55
CA LEU A 302 9.53 -27.10 6.69
C LEU A 302 8.78 -26.76 5.40
N TYR A 303 8.22 -27.77 4.75
CA TYR A 303 7.34 -27.62 3.61
C TYR A 303 5.88 -27.74 4.06
N PHE A 304 4.98 -26.94 3.49
CA PHE A 304 3.55 -27.13 3.72
C PHE A 304 2.72 -26.74 2.50
N TYR A 305 1.57 -27.37 2.34
CA TYR A 305 0.64 -27.15 1.24
C TYR A 305 -0.62 -26.47 1.74
N ALA A 306 -0.95 -25.31 1.18
CA ALA A 306 -2.06 -24.54 1.69
C ALA A 306 -2.82 -23.80 0.58
N LYS A 307 -4.11 -23.55 0.82
CA LYS A 307 -4.95 -22.77 -0.09
C LYS A 307 -4.98 -21.31 0.36
N SER A 308 -4.72 -20.39 -0.56
CA SER A 308 -4.90 -18.97 -0.25
C SER A 308 -6.38 -18.60 -0.19
N THR A 309 -6.80 -18.06 0.94
CA THR A 309 -8.14 -17.47 1.13
C THR A 309 -8.21 -16.01 0.65
N LYS A 310 -7.11 -15.48 0.11
CA LYS A 310 -7.01 -14.09 -0.34
C LYS A 310 -7.88 -13.84 -1.57
N LYS A 311 -9.00 -13.14 -1.37
CA LYS A 311 -9.75 -12.52 -2.47
C LYS A 311 -9.12 -11.17 -2.84
N TRP A 312 -8.60 -11.07 -4.07
CA TRP A 312 -8.05 -9.80 -4.58
C TRP A 312 -9.16 -8.80 -4.95
N LYS A 313 -10.40 -9.28 -5.17
CA LYS A 313 -11.60 -8.48 -5.43
C LYS A 313 -12.82 -9.17 -4.79
N ALA A 314 -13.87 -8.42 -4.45
CA ALA A 314 -15.11 -9.00 -3.91
C ALA A 314 -15.72 -10.08 -4.84
N GLN A 315 -15.51 -9.94 -6.16
CA GLN A 315 -16.00 -10.85 -7.20
C GLN A 315 -15.03 -11.99 -7.56
N SER A 316 -13.78 -11.99 -7.05
CA SER A 316 -12.83 -13.07 -7.38
C SER A 316 -13.20 -14.36 -6.64
N LYS A 317 -13.24 -15.48 -7.35
CA LYS A 317 -13.35 -16.82 -6.76
C LYS A 317 -12.13 -17.09 -5.88
N LEU A 318 -12.34 -17.80 -4.78
CA LEU A 318 -11.25 -18.30 -3.93
C LEU A 318 -10.38 -19.27 -4.73
N SER A 319 -9.07 -19.24 -4.52
CA SER A 319 -8.18 -20.22 -5.14
C SER A 319 -8.51 -21.61 -4.60
N THR A 320 -8.71 -22.58 -5.50
CA THR A 320 -8.87 -23.99 -5.14
C THR A 320 -7.54 -24.75 -5.14
N GLU A 321 -6.48 -24.14 -5.69
CA GLU A 321 -5.16 -24.75 -5.83
C GLU A 321 -4.36 -24.69 -4.53
N LEU A 322 -3.79 -25.83 -4.15
CA LEU A 322 -2.82 -25.94 -3.07
C LEU A 322 -1.49 -25.40 -3.55
N THR A 323 -0.96 -24.40 -2.88
CA THR A 323 0.37 -23.84 -3.14
C THR A 323 1.35 -24.46 -2.15
N GLN A 324 2.52 -24.90 -2.63
CA GLN A 324 3.60 -25.36 -1.76
C GLN A 324 4.37 -24.16 -1.21
N HIS A 325 4.58 -24.15 0.09
CA HIS A 325 5.38 -23.17 0.80
C HIS A 325 6.59 -23.87 1.40
N LYS A 326 7.74 -23.20 1.39
CA LYS A 326 8.98 -23.64 2.03
C LYS A 326 9.39 -22.62 3.08
N LEU A 327 9.58 -23.09 4.31
CA LEU A 327 10.14 -22.30 5.40
C LEU A 327 11.62 -22.67 5.59
N PRO A 328 12.49 -21.69 5.90
CA PRO A 328 13.91 -21.92 6.13
C PRO A 328 14.20 -22.91 7.24
#